data_AF-A0A3G8M1D4-F1
#
_entry.id   AF-A0A3G8M1D4-F1
#
_cell.length_a   1.000
_cell.length_b   1.000
_cell.length_c   1.000
_cell.angle_alpha   90.00
_cell.angle_beta   90.00
_cell.angle_gamma   90.00
#
_symmetry.space_group_name_H-M   'P 1'
#
loop_
_entity.id
_entity.type
_entity.pdbx_description
1 polymer ?
#
loop_
_entity_poly.entity_id
_entity_poly.type
_entity_poly.pdbx_seq_one_letter_code
_entity_poly.pdbx_strand_id
1 'polypeptide(L)'
;MNWGILGTSFISGVMADAIKAQGQSQIYAVAGRNTTTLAEFAAQYDIAHQFTDFDALINDPLVDVIYIALPNHLHHEYVIKAANTGKAILCEKSLSVDMPSTIASLDAVKQNKVFFLEGLMYLAHPLIQQLSQTLASGVIGEVKSIRGQYCAAISQFVNPASLGALFNLGCYPASLMQLVMQQQFGNNISQQYQLQATGRRGQDGNICESTAIVTYSNGVQCHLHTAEDYGLHAGFTILGSLGSIEFTSNPWLPEAQGNHFSVRLYEQDAEVVNVEAKGNGFYYQVEAVLVALDNKQYTVPRPLAQLQDSHDIMQILTTWHQAALKSCAVDHTTKG
;
A
#
# COMPACT_ATOMS: atom_id res chain seq x y z
N MET A 1 12.46 -3.32 -20.77
CA MET A 1 11.66 -2.24 -20.18
C MET A 1 12.56 -1.30 -19.38
N ASN A 2 12.40 0.00 -19.59
CA ASN A 2 13.21 1.08 -19.05
C ASN A 2 12.45 1.80 -17.93
N TRP A 3 12.92 1.65 -16.69
CA TRP A 3 12.35 2.32 -15.54
C TRP A 3 12.95 3.71 -15.35
N GLY A 4 12.08 4.69 -15.07
CA GLY A 4 12.43 6.00 -14.57
C GLY A 4 12.01 6.14 -13.11
N ILE A 5 12.95 6.39 -12.21
CA ILE A 5 12.68 6.54 -10.77
C ILE A 5 12.61 8.03 -10.39
N LEU A 6 11.50 8.44 -9.78
CA LEU A 6 11.36 9.78 -9.18
C LEU A 6 11.63 9.70 -7.68
N GLY A 7 12.75 10.29 -7.25
CA GLY A 7 13.22 10.27 -5.87
C GLY A 7 14.43 9.38 -5.66
N THR A 8 15.22 9.70 -4.63
CA THR A 8 16.50 9.03 -4.29
C THR A 8 16.51 8.65 -2.81
N SER A 9 15.36 8.22 -2.29
CA SER A 9 15.18 7.91 -0.87
C SER A 9 15.49 6.43 -0.58
N PHE A 10 15.37 6.02 0.68
CA PHE A 10 15.48 4.61 1.06
C PHE A 10 14.57 3.70 0.22
N ILE A 11 13.31 4.09 0.02
CA ILE A 11 12.34 3.29 -0.74
C ILE A 11 12.66 3.25 -2.24
N SER A 12 13.31 4.29 -2.77
CA SER A 12 13.87 4.28 -4.14
C SER A 12 14.95 3.20 -4.28
N GLY A 13 15.79 3.03 -3.25
CA GLY A 13 16.84 2.00 -3.23
C GLY A 13 16.26 0.59 -3.18
N VAL A 14 15.27 0.36 -2.32
CA VAL A 14 14.58 -0.93 -2.22
C VAL A 14 13.95 -1.35 -3.57
N MET A 15 13.32 -0.40 -4.28
CA MET A 15 12.78 -0.69 -5.61
C MET A 15 13.88 -0.92 -6.65
N ALA A 16 14.97 -0.15 -6.60
CA ALA A 16 16.11 -0.33 -7.50
C ALA A 16 16.73 -1.74 -7.34
N ASP A 17 16.90 -2.20 -6.09
CA ASP A 17 17.33 -3.56 -5.79
C ASP A 17 16.35 -4.60 -6.34
N ALA A 18 15.04 -4.39 -6.20
CA ALA A 18 14.02 -5.28 -6.74
C ALA A 18 14.05 -5.37 -8.28
N ILE A 19 14.21 -4.24 -8.98
CA ILE A 19 14.35 -4.18 -10.43
C ILE A 19 15.60 -4.97 -10.87
N LYS A 20 16.74 -4.76 -10.21
CA LYS A 20 17.99 -5.48 -10.50
C LYS A 20 17.86 -6.99 -10.22
N ALA A 21 17.23 -7.37 -9.11
CA ALA A 21 17.04 -8.76 -8.73
C ALA A 21 16.10 -9.52 -9.69
N GLN A 22 15.11 -8.82 -10.25
CA GLN A 22 14.19 -9.40 -11.25
C GLN A 22 14.90 -9.69 -12.59
N GLY A 23 15.76 -8.78 -13.04
CA GLY A 23 16.74 -9.04 -14.10
C GLY A 23 16.23 -9.02 -15.56
N GLN A 24 14.95 -8.75 -15.82
CA GLN A 24 14.38 -8.60 -17.18
C GLN A 24 14.10 -7.13 -17.55
N SER A 25 14.30 -6.21 -16.62
CA SER A 25 14.21 -4.77 -16.85
C SER A 25 15.40 -4.03 -16.27
N GLN A 26 15.52 -2.74 -16.60
CA GLN A 26 16.65 -1.92 -16.19
C GLN A 26 16.20 -0.57 -15.66
N ILE A 27 17.01 -0.02 -14.75
CA ILE A 27 16.87 1.35 -14.27
C ILE A 27 17.56 2.25 -15.28
N TYR A 28 16.77 2.85 -16.17
CA TYR A 28 17.28 3.67 -17.25
C TYR A 28 17.59 5.10 -16.79
N ALA A 29 16.73 5.66 -15.94
CA ALA A 29 16.84 7.04 -15.48
C ALA A 29 16.46 7.20 -13.99
N VAL A 30 17.06 8.20 -13.35
CA VAL A 30 16.67 8.64 -12.00
C VAL A 30 16.59 10.17 -11.96
N ALA A 31 15.60 10.68 -11.22
CA ALA A 31 15.43 12.10 -10.99
C ALA A 31 15.43 12.42 -9.50
N GLY A 32 16.06 13.53 -9.12
CA GLY A 32 16.17 13.98 -7.74
C GLY A 32 16.55 15.44 -7.63
N ARG A 33 15.98 16.15 -6.64
CA ARG A 33 16.22 17.59 -6.44
C ARG A 33 17.57 17.91 -5.80
N ASN A 34 18.10 16.99 -4.99
CA ASN A 34 19.41 17.14 -4.35
C ASN A 34 20.47 16.48 -5.23
N THR A 35 21.36 17.28 -5.79
CA THR A 35 22.39 16.83 -6.74
C THR A 35 23.37 15.84 -6.12
N THR A 36 23.67 15.96 -4.82
CA THR A 36 24.57 15.04 -4.11
C THR A 36 23.94 13.66 -3.99
N THR A 37 22.73 13.57 -3.43
CA THR A 37 22.06 12.26 -3.25
C THR A 37 21.68 11.64 -4.60
N LEU A 38 21.39 12.46 -5.61
CA LEU A 38 21.18 12.01 -6.99
C LEU A 38 22.43 11.34 -7.57
N ALA A 39 23.59 12.00 -7.46
CA ALA A 39 24.84 11.47 -7.96
C ALA A 39 25.25 10.17 -7.22
N GLU A 40 25.07 10.13 -5.90
CA GLU A 40 25.33 8.94 -5.08
C GLU A 40 24.43 7.77 -5.48
N PHE A 41 23.12 8.00 -5.62
CA PHE A 41 22.16 6.98 -6.03
C PHE A 41 22.46 6.47 -7.44
N ALA A 42 22.73 7.37 -8.38
CA ALA A 42 23.06 7.01 -9.74
C ALA A 42 24.36 6.19 -9.83
N ALA A 43 25.38 6.55 -9.04
CA ALA A 43 26.62 5.77 -8.95
C ALA A 43 26.39 4.38 -8.33
N GLN A 44 25.57 4.27 -7.28
CA GLN A 44 25.28 3.00 -6.62
C GLN A 44 24.61 1.98 -7.55
N TYR A 45 23.74 2.46 -8.45
CA TYR A 45 22.93 1.60 -9.33
C TYR A 45 23.35 1.65 -10.80
N ASP A 46 24.50 2.26 -11.11
CA ASP A 46 25.05 2.41 -12.47
C ASP A 46 24.09 3.09 -13.46
N ILE A 47 23.37 4.12 -13.00
CA ILE A 47 22.34 4.83 -13.78
C ILE A 47 22.97 5.99 -14.57
N ALA A 48 23.00 5.86 -15.89
CA ALA A 48 23.61 6.86 -16.77
C ALA A 48 22.79 8.16 -16.89
N HIS A 49 21.45 8.07 -16.90
CA HIS A 49 20.58 9.22 -17.13
C HIS A 49 20.09 9.81 -15.80
N GLN A 50 20.59 11.00 -15.47
CA GLN A 50 20.27 11.71 -14.24
C GLN A 50 19.54 13.00 -14.57
N PHE A 51 18.47 13.29 -13.84
CA PHE A 51 17.67 14.49 -14.02
C PHE A 51 17.51 15.23 -12.69
N THR A 52 17.77 16.54 -12.69
CA THR A 52 17.46 17.40 -11.53
C THR A 52 16.01 17.90 -11.54
N ASP A 53 15.29 17.62 -12.63
CA ASP A 53 13.89 17.95 -12.86
C ASP A 53 13.09 16.67 -13.13
N PHE A 54 12.01 16.48 -12.38
CA PHE A 54 11.13 15.33 -12.53
C PHE A 54 10.38 15.36 -13.86
N ASP A 55 10.01 16.55 -14.35
CA ASP A 55 9.26 16.70 -15.59
C ASP A 55 10.13 16.30 -16.79
N ALA A 56 11.42 16.62 -16.77
CA ALA A 56 12.37 16.17 -17.78
C ALA A 56 12.45 14.63 -17.89
N LEU A 57 12.51 13.90 -16.76
CA LEU A 57 12.51 12.42 -16.78
C LEU A 57 11.17 11.87 -17.26
N ILE A 58 10.04 12.43 -16.77
CA ILE A 58 8.70 12.02 -17.19
C ILE A 58 8.51 12.21 -18.70
N ASN A 59 9.13 13.21 -19.32
CA ASN A 59 9.01 13.47 -20.74
C ASN A 59 10.04 12.71 -21.61
N ASP A 60 10.99 11.97 -21.02
CA ASP A 60 11.96 11.19 -21.79
C ASP A 60 11.22 10.07 -22.58
N PRO A 61 11.34 10.03 -23.92
CA PRO A 61 10.66 9.04 -24.75
C PRO A 61 11.22 7.61 -24.59
N LEU A 62 12.38 7.45 -23.96
CA LEU A 62 13.01 6.14 -23.73
C LEU A 62 12.58 5.51 -22.39
N VAL A 63 11.81 6.22 -21.55
CA VAL A 63 11.26 5.66 -20.31
C VAL A 63 9.91 4.99 -20.55
N ASP A 64 9.78 3.74 -20.15
CA ASP A 64 8.54 2.94 -20.31
C ASP A 64 7.64 3.05 -19.07
N VAL A 65 8.25 3.01 -17.87
CA VAL A 65 7.55 2.99 -16.57
C VAL A 65 8.12 4.04 -15.64
N ILE A 66 7.24 4.83 -15.03
CA ILE A 66 7.59 5.79 -13.99
C ILE A 66 7.31 5.18 -12.62
N TYR A 67 8.36 5.03 -11.81
CA TYR A 67 8.23 4.70 -10.39
C TYR A 67 8.27 5.98 -9.56
N ILE A 68 7.16 6.29 -8.88
CA ILE A 68 7.01 7.51 -8.08
C ILE A 68 7.27 7.17 -6.62
N ALA A 69 8.47 7.52 -6.13
CA ALA A 69 8.95 7.26 -4.76
C ALA A 69 9.08 8.55 -3.94
N LEU A 70 8.15 9.48 -4.17
CA LEU A 70 8.12 10.78 -3.53
C LEU A 70 7.31 10.70 -2.23
N PRO A 71 7.29 11.74 -1.38
CA PRO A 71 6.29 11.82 -0.32
C PRO A 71 4.86 11.78 -0.87
N ASN A 72 3.94 11.08 -0.19
CA ASN A 72 2.58 10.82 -0.67
C ASN A 72 1.75 12.07 -1.02
N HIS A 73 1.96 13.20 -0.35
CA HIS A 73 1.30 14.46 -0.69
C HIS A 73 1.67 14.98 -2.10
N LEU A 74 2.80 14.54 -2.67
CA LEU A 74 3.23 14.88 -4.02
C LEU A 74 2.82 13.85 -5.08
N HIS A 75 2.41 12.64 -4.69
CA HIS A 75 2.09 11.57 -5.63
C HIS A 75 1.12 12.00 -6.72
N HIS A 76 0.04 12.68 -6.34
CA HIS A 76 -1.03 13.07 -7.26
C HIS A 76 -0.51 13.89 -8.45
N GLU A 77 0.38 14.86 -8.22
CA GLU A 77 0.93 15.71 -9.26
C GLU A 77 1.69 14.88 -10.30
N TYR A 78 2.55 13.97 -9.84
CA TYR A 78 3.42 13.19 -10.71
C TYR A 78 2.70 12.00 -11.35
N VAL A 79 1.66 11.45 -10.71
CA VAL A 79 0.75 10.47 -11.33
C VAL A 79 0.03 11.12 -12.51
N ILE A 80 -0.54 12.31 -12.33
CA ILE A 80 -1.24 13.04 -13.41
C ILE A 80 -0.28 13.38 -14.55
N LYS A 81 0.91 13.92 -14.23
CA LYS A 81 1.93 14.25 -15.23
C LYS A 81 2.39 13.01 -16.02
N ALA A 82 2.71 11.91 -15.33
CA ALA A 82 3.11 10.68 -16.00
C ALA A 82 1.98 10.12 -16.87
N ALA A 83 0.74 10.13 -16.38
CA ALA A 83 -0.42 9.63 -17.14
C ALA A 83 -0.63 10.40 -18.45
N ASN A 84 -0.46 11.73 -18.42
CA ASN A 84 -0.58 12.58 -19.61
C ASN A 84 0.51 12.33 -20.66
N THR A 85 1.61 11.65 -20.31
CA THR A 85 2.64 11.22 -21.27
C THR A 85 2.40 9.82 -21.83
N GLY A 86 1.36 9.11 -21.37
CA GLY A 86 1.07 7.74 -21.80
C GLY A 86 1.96 6.66 -21.16
N LYS A 87 2.83 7.03 -20.21
CA LYS A 87 3.74 6.08 -19.55
C LYS A 87 3.02 5.25 -18.49
N ALA A 88 3.50 4.02 -18.29
CA ALA A 88 3.03 3.18 -17.20
C ALA A 88 3.49 3.76 -15.85
N ILE A 89 2.70 3.55 -14.80
CA ILE A 89 2.92 4.16 -13.49
C ILE A 89 2.92 3.08 -12.41
N LEU A 90 3.96 3.09 -11.59
CA LEU A 90 3.98 2.45 -10.28
C LEU A 90 4.18 3.56 -9.24
N CYS A 91 3.15 3.84 -8.44
CA CYS A 91 3.19 4.95 -7.47
C CYS A 91 3.25 4.40 -6.06
N GLU A 92 4.18 4.85 -5.22
CA GLU A 92 4.23 4.43 -3.82
C GLU A 92 2.92 4.69 -3.07
N LYS A 93 2.75 3.97 -1.96
CA LYS A 93 1.59 4.15 -1.08
C LYS A 93 1.82 5.32 -0.09
N SER A 94 0.79 5.79 0.59
CA SER A 94 -0.59 5.79 0.11
C SER A 94 -0.68 6.63 -1.16
N LEU A 95 -1.64 6.34 -2.04
CA LEU A 95 -1.78 7.05 -3.31
C LEU A 95 -1.82 8.58 -3.14
N SER A 96 -2.45 9.10 -2.08
CA SER A 96 -2.39 10.51 -1.75
C SER A 96 -2.71 10.75 -0.26
N VAL A 97 -3.07 11.99 0.09
CA VAL A 97 -3.46 12.39 1.46
C VAL A 97 -4.93 12.81 1.58
N ASP A 98 -5.67 12.85 0.46
CA ASP A 98 -7.09 13.26 0.43
C ASP A 98 -7.84 12.70 -0.78
N MET A 99 -9.18 12.74 -0.73
CA MET A 99 -10.02 12.23 -1.82
C MET A 99 -9.96 13.08 -3.10
N PRO A 100 -9.96 14.43 -3.07
CA PRO A 100 -9.85 15.22 -4.30
C PRO A 100 -8.59 14.88 -5.13
N SER A 101 -7.44 14.75 -4.48
CA SER A 101 -6.17 14.38 -5.12
C SER A 101 -6.20 12.94 -5.64
N THR A 102 -6.78 12.03 -4.86
CA THR A 102 -7.01 10.63 -5.28
C THR A 102 -7.84 10.55 -6.54
N ILE A 103 -8.99 11.23 -6.57
CA ILE A 103 -9.93 11.22 -7.71
C ILE A 103 -9.24 11.80 -8.94
N ALA A 104 -8.59 12.96 -8.83
CA ALA A 104 -7.89 13.58 -9.96
C ALA A 104 -6.80 12.67 -10.56
N SER A 105 -6.06 11.95 -9.70
CA SER A 105 -5.01 11.02 -10.13
C SER A 105 -5.59 9.83 -10.89
N LEU A 106 -6.60 9.18 -10.32
CA LEU A 106 -7.23 8.00 -10.93
C LEU A 106 -7.99 8.35 -12.20
N ASP A 107 -8.60 9.53 -12.27
CA ASP A 107 -9.25 10.04 -13.48
C ASP A 107 -8.23 10.28 -14.59
N ALA A 108 -7.07 10.89 -14.29
CA ALA A 108 -6.01 11.07 -15.27
C ALA A 108 -5.49 9.73 -15.83
N VAL A 109 -5.28 8.73 -14.95
CA VAL A 109 -4.92 7.37 -15.36
C VAL A 109 -5.97 6.77 -16.29
N LYS A 110 -7.24 6.84 -15.91
CA LYS A 110 -8.37 6.27 -16.67
C LYS A 110 -8.56 6.96 -18.02
N GLN A 111 -8.46 8.28 -18.07
CA GLN A 111 -8.63 9.08 -19.29
C GLN A 111 -7.52 8.80 -20.31
N ASN A 112 -6.28 8.71 -19.85
CA ASN A 112 -5.12 8.42 -20.70
C ASN A 112 -4.92 6.93 -20.99
N LYS A 113 -5.70 6.05 -20.33
CA LYS A 113 -5.62 4.58 -20.49
C LYS A 113 -4.20 4.06 -20.27
N VAL A 114 -3.54 4.52 -19.21
CA VAL A 114 -2.20 4.06 -18.86
C VAL A 114 -2.27 2.95 -17.82
N PHE A 115 -1.28 2.06 -17.81
CA PHE A 115 -1.12 1.11 -16.72
C PHE A 115 -0.83 1.87 -15.43
N PHE A 116 -1.51 1.48 -14.35
CA PHE A 116 -1.29 2.03 -13.02
C PHE A 116 -1.33 0.94 -11.96
N LEU A 117 -0.39 1.01 -11.04
CA LEU A 117 -0.35 0.19 -9.83
C LEU A 117 0.03 1.05 -8.62
N GLU A 118 -0.72 0.93 -7.52
CA GLU A 118 -0.33 1.50 -6.23
C GLU A 118 0.69 0.61 -5.52
N GLY A 119 1.61 1.24 -4.79
CA GLY A 119 2.76 0.73 -4.05
C GLY A 119 2.46 -0.19 -2.88
N LEU A 120 1.32 -0.88 -2.87
CA LEU A 120 0.94 -1.85 -1.85
C LEU A 120 1.63 -3.20 -2.13
N MET A 121 2.96 -3.19 -2.11
CA MET A 121 3.84 -4.26 -2.59
C MET A 121 3.53 -5.65 -2.00
N TYR A 122 3.13 -5.71 -0.73
CA TYR A 122 2.80 -6.96 -0.05
C TYR A 122 1.61 -7.70 -0.71
N LEU A 123 0.69 -6.97 -1.37
CA LEU A 123 -0.41 -7.57 -2.13
C LEU A 123 0.08 -8.37 -3.35
N ALA A 124 1.26 -8.05 -3.89
CA ALA A 124 1.84 -8.81 -5.01
C ALA A 124 2.43 -10.16 -4.56
N HIS A 125 2.70 -10.31 -3.26
CA HIS A 125 3.43 -11.45 -2.74
C HIS A 125 2.55 -12.73 -2.72
N PRO A 126 3.11 -13.92 -3.04
CA PRO A 126 2.37 -15.20 -3.02
C PRO A 126 1.67 -15.50 -1.70
N LEU A 127 2.16 -14.94 -0.59
CA LEU A 127 1.53 -15.05 0.73
C LEU A 127 0.07 -14.57 0.71
N ILE A 128 -0.20 -13.44 0.05
CA ILE A 128 -1.56 -12.89 -0.05
C ILE A 128 -2.39 -13.67 -1.07
N GLN A 129 -1.79 -14.16 -2.15
CA GLN A 129 -2.46 -15.08 -3.06
C GLN A 129 -2.91 -16.37 -2.35
N GLN A 130 -2.05 -16.93 -1.49
CA GLN A 130 -2.38 -18.12 -0.70
C GLN A 130 -3.48 -17.82 0.33
N LEU A 131 -3.45 -16.65 0.99
CA LEU A 131 -4.55 -16.20 1.83
C LEU A 131 -5.88 -16.17 1.05
N SER A 132 -5.89 -15.57 -0.14
CA SER A 132 -7.06 -15.51 -1.00
C SER A 132 -7.57 -16.90 -1.37
N GLN A 133 -6.69 -17.83 -1.71
CA GLN A 133 -7.08 -19.22 -2.02
C GLN A 133 -7.67 -19.93 -0.79
N THR A 134 -7.06 -19.76 0.39
CA THR A 134 -7.55 -20.34 1.63
C THR A 134 -8.93 -19.78 1.99
N LEU A 135 -9.17 -18.47 1.85
CA LEU A 135 -10.49 -17.88 2.05
C LEU A 135 -11.52 -18.40 1.04
N ALA A 136 -11.12 -18.54 -0.23
CA ALA A 136 -12.00 -19.06 -1.28
C ALA A 136 -12.39 -20.53 -1.07
N SER A 137 -11.57 -21.32 -0.36
CA SER A 137 -11.91 -22.70 0.01
C SER A 137 -13.07 -22.80 1.01
N GLY A 138 -13.40 -21.72 1.70
CA GLY A 138 -14.45 -21.69 2.73
C GLY A 138 -14.07 -22.39 4.04
N VAL A 139 -12.79 -22.72 4.26
CA VAL A 139 -12.33 -23.51 5.42
C VAL A 139 -12.75 -22.90 6.78
N ILE A 140 -12.77 -21.57 6.91
CA ILE A 140 -13.21 -20.89 8.14
C ILE A 140 -14.71 -20.53 8.15
N GLY A 141 -15.48 -20.93 7.15
CA GLY A 141 -16.88 -20.53 6.97
C GLY A 141 -17.04 -19.05 6.58
N GLU A 142 -18.17 -18.44 6.95
CA GLU A 142 -18.41 -17.02 6.67
C GLU A 142 -17.53 -16.12 7.52
N VAL A 143 -16.84 -15.16 6.90
CA VAL A 143 -16.09 -14.12 7.63
C VAL A 143 -17.03 -13.30 8.52
N LYS A 144 -16.66 -13.14 9.80
CA LYS A 144 -17.43 -12.42 10.82
C LYS A 144 -16.68 -11.22 11.40
N SER A 145 -15.36 -11.31 11.53
CA SER A 145 -14.56 -10.21 12.06
C SER A 145 -13.14 -10.20 11.49
N ILE A 146 -12.56 -9.01 11.38
CA ILE A 146 -11.18 -8.79 10.97
C ILE A 146 -10.49 -7.92 12.02
N ARG A 147 -9.25 -8.26 12.37
CA ARG A 147 -8.37 -7.38 13.13
C ARG A 147 -7.07 -7.19 12.36
N GLY A 148 -6.67 -5.94 12.15
CA GLY A 148 -5.42 -5.61 11.47
C GLY A 148 -4.65 -4.54 12.23
N GLN A 149 -3.33 -4.65 12.26
CA GLN A 149 -2.49 -3.65 12.91
C GLN A 149 -1.13 -3.52 12.25
N TYR A 150 -0.64 -2.28 12.17
CA TYR A 150 0.74 -2.01 11.81
C TYR A 150 1.29 -0.82 12.59
N CYS A 151 2.26 -1.10 13.44
CA CYS A 151 2.99 -0.12 14.20
C CYS A 151 4.49 -0.23 13.93
N ALA A 152 5.18 0.90 13.82
CA ALA A 152 6.62 0.97 13.64
C ALA A 152 7.15 2.35 14.02
N ALA A 153 8.36 2.42 14.60
CA ALA A 153 8.94 3.65 15.12
C ALA A 153 9.60 4.47 14.00
N ILE A 154 8.76 5.11 13.18
CA ILE A 154 9.18 5.81 11.95
C ILE A 154 8.94 7.32 11.98
N SER A 155 8.33 7.85 13.05
CA SER A 155 7.99 9.29 13.17
C SER A 155 9.14 10.25 12.82
N GLN A 156 10.39 9.88 13.14
CA GLN A 156 11.58 10.68 12.86
C GLN A 156 12.06 10.66 11.40
N PHE A 157 11.57 9.74 10.58
CA PHE A 157 12.01 9.54 9.19
C PHE A 157 10.97 9.98 8.15
N VAL A 158 9.71 10.12 8.57
CA VAL A 158 8.60 10.45 7.66
C VAL A 158 8.49 11.96 7.45
N ASN A 159 8.00 12.35 6.27
CA ASN A 159 7.72 13.74 5.98
C ASN A 159 6.41 14.16 6.68
N PRO A 160 6.38 15.25 7.48
CA PRO A 160 5.17 15.69 8.17
C PRO A 160 3.98 16.00 7.26
N ALA A 161 4.21 16.39 6.00
CA ALA A 161 3.14 16.58 5.04
C ALA A 161 2.46 15.27 4.61
N SER A 162 2.97 14.11 5.04
CA SER A 162 2.38 12.80 4.78
C SER A 162 1.22 12.43 5.70
N LEU A 163 0.87 13.31 6.65
CA LEU A 163 -0.26 13.18 7.58
C LEU A 163 -0.17 12.00 8.56
N GLY A 164 1.05 11.57 8.90
CA GLY A 164 1.33 10.68 10.03
C GLY A 164 0.93 9.20 9.82
N ALA A 165 0.65 8.53 10.94
CA ALA A 165 0.61 7.07 11.03
C ALA A 165 -0.43 6.42 10.11
N LEU A 166 -1.60 7.02 9.91
CA LEU A 166 -2.66 6.41 9.09
C LEU A 166 -2.23 6.21 7.64
N PHE A 167 -1.67 7.24 7.03
CA PHE A 167 -1.29 7.20 5.62
C PHE A 167 0.02 6.45 5.39
N ASN A 168 0.91 6.44 6.40
CA ASN A 168 2.19 5.73 6.36
C ASN A 168 2.05 4.23 6.65
N LEU A 169 1.24 3.84 7.63
CA LEU A 169 1.17 2.48 8.18
C LEU A 169 -0.27 1.92 8.18
N GLY A 170 -1.29 2.74 8.48
CA GLY A 170 -2.70 2.32 8.48
C GLY A 170 -3.23 1.87 7.11
N CYS A 171 -2.60 2.32 6.02
CA CYS A 171 -2.91 1.88 4.65
C CYS A 171 -2.72 0.37 4.42
N TYR A 172 -1.83 -0.29 5.18
CA TYR A 172 -1.62 -1.74 5.08
C TYR A 172 -2.81 -2.55 5.61
N PRO A 173 -3.17 -2.46 6.91
CA PRO A 173 -4.31 -3.22 7.42
C PRO A 173 -5.64 -2.79 6.78
N ALA A 174 -5.78 -1.52 6.36
CA ALA A 174 -6.96 -1.06 5.63
C ALA A 174 -7.08 -1.73 4.24
N SER A 175 -5.98 -1.82 3.50
CA SER A 175 -6.00 -2.45 2.16
C SER A 175 -6.20 -3.96 2.22
N LEU A 176 -5.65 -4.67 3.20
CA LEU A 176 -5.89 -6.11 3.33
C LEU A 176 -7.32 -6.41 3.81
N MET A 177 -7.86 -5.60 4.74
CA MET A 177 -9.26 -5.65 5.13
C MET A 177 -10.17 -5.47 3.89
N GLN A 178 -9.89 -4.46 3.08
CA GLN A 178 -10.64 -4.19 1.86
C GLN A 178 -10.62 -5.37 0.90
N LEU A 179 -9.44 -5.96 0.64
CA LEU A 179 -9.31 -7.14 -0.21
C LEU A 179 -10.16 -8.31 0.30
N VAL A 180 -10.08 -8.63 1.60
CA VAL A 180 -10.86 -9.73 2.20
C VAL A 180 -12.35 -9.47 2.05
N MET A 181 -12.81 -8.26 2.35
CA MET A 181 -14.23 -7.90 2.25
C MET A 181 -14.75 -8.00 0.81
N GLN A 182 -14.02 -7.45 -0.16
CA GLN A 182 -14.39 -7.53 -1.58
C GLN A 182 -14.38 -8.96 -2.10
N GLN A 183 -13.41 -9.78 -1.67
CA GLN A 183 -13.32 -11.16 -2.10
C GLN A 183 -14.48 -12.02 -1.58
N GLN A 184 -14.91 -11.79 -0.33
CA GLN A 184 -15.94 -12.60 0.31
C GLN A 184 -17.36 -12.12 0.02
N PHE A 185 -17.56 -10.81 -0.16
CA PHE A 185 -18.89 -10.20 -0.26
C PHE A 185 -19.11 -9.39 -1.54
N GLY A 186 -18.13 -9.35 -2.44
CA GLY A 186 -18.18 -8.62 -3.70
C GLY A 186 -17.87 -7.13 -3.55
N ASN A 187 -17.58 -6.46 -4.67
CA ASN A 187 -17.08 -5.09 -4.70
C ASN A 187 -18.06 -4.04 -4.09
N ASN A 188 -19.36 -4.32 -4.08
CA ASN A 188 -20.36 -3.37 -3.58
C ASN A 188 -20.28 -3.16 -2.06
N ILE A 189 -19.68 -4.10 -1.31
CA ILE A 189 -19.55 -4.00 0.15
C ILE A 189 -18.64 -2.84 0.56
N SER A 190 -17.69 -2.48 -0.32
CA SER A 190 -16.66 -1.46 -0.11
C SER A 190 -17.18 -0.06 0.23
N GLN A 191 -18.46 0.22 -0.08
CA GLN A 191 -19.09 1.53 0.18
C GLN A 191 -20.19 1.45 1.24
N GLN A 192 -20.40 0.28 1.84
CA GLN A 192 -21.51 0.01 2.74
C GLN A 192 -21.02 -0.24 4.16
N TYR A 193 -20.43 0.79 4.79
CA TYR A 193 -19.93 0.70 6.14
C TYR A 193 -20.16 1.98 6.95
N GLN A 194 -20.08 1.84 8.27
CA GLN A 194 -19.91 2.94 9.21
C GLN A 194 -18.53 2.84 9.85
N LEU A 195 -17.86 3.97 10.02
CA LEU A 195 -16.53 4.04 10.62
C LEU A 195 -16.54 4.96 11.84
N GLN A 196 -16.03 4.44 12.94
CA GLN A 196 -15.71 5.23 14.14
C GLN A 196 -14.22 5.08 14.45
N ALA A 197 -13.58 6.15 14.90
CA ALA A 197 -12.17 6.11 15.22
C ALA A 197 -11.81 7.04 16.36
N THR A 198 -10.73 6.70 17.05
CA THR A 198 -10.05 7.55 18.01
C THR A 198 -8.59 7.68 17.63
N GLY A 199 -7.98 8.82 17.94
CA GLY A 199 -6.56 9.05 17.64
C GLY A 199 -5.86 9.88 18.69
N ARG A 200 -4.53 9.87 18.59
CA ARG A 200 -3.61 10.70 19.36
C ARG A 200 -2.71 11.46 18.39
N ARG A 201 -2.44 12.72 18.70
CA ARG A 201 -1.53 13.55 17.91
C ARG A 201 -0.08 13.40 18.35
N GLY A 202 0.83 13.43 17.37
CA GLY A 202 2.26 13.47 17.57
C GLY A 202 2.79 14.88 17.77
N GLN A 203 4.12 15.02 17.84
CA GLN A 203 4.79 16.31 18.03
C GLN A 203 4.63 17.26 16.83
N ASP A 204 4.46 16.72 15.63
CA ASP A 204 4.22 17.46 14.39
C ASP A 204 2.75 17.86 14.21
N GLY A 205 1.88 17.48 15.16
CA GLY A 205 0.44 17.77 15.13
C GLY A 205 -0.38 16.79 14.28
N ASN A 206 0.25 15.85 13.58
CA ASN A 206 -0.43 14.79 12.83
C ASN A 206 -0.93 13.69 13.76
N ILE A 207 -1.81 12.82 13.25
CA ILE A 207 -2.22 11.63 13.99
C ILE A 207 -1.07 10.62 14.00
N CYS A 208 -0.42 10.45 15.15
CA CYS A 208 0.69 9.51 15.31
C CYS A 208 0.24 8.12 15.79
N GLU A 209 -0.99 7.99 16.26
CA GLU A 209 -1.62 6.73 16.62
C GLU A 209 -3.13 6.82 16.41
N SER A 210 -3.75 5.75 15.92
CA SER A 210 -5.20 5.67 15.84
C SER A 210 -5.72 4.24 15.84
N THR A 211 -6.94 4.07 16.37
CA THR A 211 -7.75 2.86 16.25
C THR A 211 -9.05 3.18 15.52
N ALA A 212 -9.49 2.32 14.62
CA ALA A 212 -10.79 2.40 13.96
C ALA A 212 -11.60 1.11 14.13
N ILE A 213 -12.92 1.27 14.21
CA ILE A 213 -13.91 0.21 14.06
C ILE A 213 -14.71 0.49 12.80
N VAL A 214 -14.66 -0.43 11.84
CA VAL A 214 -15.43 -0.40 10.59
C VAL A 214 -16.51 -1.46 10.68
N THR A 215 -17.78 -1.04 10.66
CA THR A 215 -18.94 -1.94 10.69
C THR A 215 -19.61 -1.94 9.33
N TYR A 216 -19.55 -3.06 8.63
CA TYR A 216 -20.18 -3.21 7.31
C TYR A 216 -21.68 -3.51 7.43
N SER A 217 -22.44 -3.21 6.38
CA SER A 217 -23.89 -3.40 6.31
C SER A 217 -24.34 -4.85 6.52
N ASN A 218 -23.47 -5.81 6.20
CA ASN A 218 -23.69 -7.25 6.40
C ASN A 218 -23.34 -7.72 7.83
N GLY A 219 -22.97 -6.81 8.73
CA GLY A 219 -22.68 -7.09 10.13
C GLY A 219 -21.23 -7.47 10.43
N VAL A 220 -20.35 -7.58 9.42
CA VAL A 220 -18.92 -7.83 9.66
C VAL A 220 -18.27 -6.62 10.34
N GLN A 221 -17.54 -6.87 11.42
CA GLN A 221 -16.82 -5.83 12.17
C GLN A 221 -15.32 -5.96 12.01
N CYS A 222 -14.68 -4.85 11.64
CA CYS A 222 -13.24 -4.80 11.44
C CYS A 222 -12.59 -3.80 12.41
N HIS A 223 -11.51 -4.21 13.06
CA HIS A 223 -10.74 -3.39 14.01
C HIS A 223 -9.35 -3.13 13.43
N LEU A 224 -9.02 -1.86 13.21
CA LEU A 224 -7.73 -1.45 12.66
C LEU A 224 -6.96 -0.62 13.68
N HIS A 225 -5.65 -0.87 13.84
CA HIS A 225 -4.77 -0.09 14.71
C HIS A 225 -3.47 0.29 14.00
N THR A 226 -2.98 1.49 14.25
CA THR A 226 -1.72 1.96 13.68
C THR A 226 -1.06 2.96 14.61
N ALA A 227 0.27 2.92 14.68
CA ALA A 227 1.07 3.89 15.42
C ALA A 227 2.48 4.05 14.81
N GLU A 228 3.00 5.27 14.75
CA GLU A 228 4.33 5.56 14.18
C GLU A 228 5.43 5.81 15.23
N ASP A 229 5.09 5.71 16.51
CA ASP A 229 5.97 5.91 17.67
C ASP A 229 6.15 4.65 18.54
N TYR A 230 5.62 3.51 18.10
CA TYR A 230 5.78 2.20 18.76
C TYR A 230 6.80 1.32 18.05
N GLY A 231 7.38 0.35 18.77
CA GLY A 231 8.21 -0.69 18.15
C GLY A 231 7.44 -1.49 17.09
N LEU A 232 8.18 -2.19 16.21
CA LEU A 232 7.57 -2.98 15.14
C LEU A 232 6.57 -3.98 15.71
N HIS A 233 5.30 -3.79 15.39
CA HIS A 233 4.22 -4.68 15.76
C HIS A 233 3.23 -4.78 14.60
N ALA A 234 3.12 -5.97 14.02
CA ALA A 234 2.33 -6.24 12.84
C ALA A 234 1.44 -7.45 13.10
N GLY A 235 0.24 -7.45 12.54
CA GLY A 235 -0.65 -8.60 12.65
C GLY A 235 -1.91 -8.42 11.84
N PHE A 236 -2.46 -9.55 11.40
CA PHE A 236 -3.75 -9.59 10.74
C PHE A 236 -4.46 -10.92 11.06
N THR A 237 -5.70 -10.83 11.51
CA THR A 237 -6.51 -11.97 11.93
C THR A 237 -7.89 -11.87 11.30
N ILE A 238 -8.40 -12.99 10.81
CA ILE A 238 -9.74 -13.13 10.23
C ILE A 238 -10.46 -14.20 11.04
N LEU A 239 -11.59 -13.84 11.63
CA LEU A 239 -12.48 -14.78 12.31
C LEU A 239 -13.66 -15.11 11.41
N GLY A 240 -13.88 -16.39 11.16
CA GLY A 240 -15.03 -16.92 10.45
C GLY A 240 -15.98 -17.67 11.37
N SER A 241 -17.07 -18.20 10.82
CA SER A 241 -18.07 -18.95 11.56
C SER A 241 -17.61 -20.34 12.02
N LEU A 242 -16.56 -20.90 11.40
CA LEU A 242 -16.04 -22.24 11.69
C LEU A 242 -14.60 -22.24 12.22
N GLY A 243 -13.89 -21.13 12.10
CA GLY A 243 -12.49 -21.03 12.52
C GLY A 243 -11.90 -19.66 12.29
N SER A 244 -10.57 -19.58 12.32
CA SER A 244 -9.81 -18.34 12.13
C SER A 244 -8.58 -18.53 11.25
N ILE A 245 -8.17 -17.44 10.60
CA ILE A 245 -6.86 -17.30 9.97
C ILE A 245 -6.08 -16.24 10.73
N GLU A 246 -4.85 -16.53 11.12
CA GLU A 246 -3.97 -15.57 11.80
C GLU A 246 -2.59 -15.57 11.16
N PHE A 247 -2.13 -14.40 10.71
CA PHE A 247 -0.77 -14.23 10.24
C PHE A 247 0.21 -14.40 11.40
N THR A 248 1.08 -15.41 11.28
CA THR A 248 2.09 -15.73 12.28
C THR A 248 3.49 -15.22 11.87
N SER A 249 3.66 -14.82 10.61
CA SER A 249 4.75 -13.96 10.12
C SER A 249 4.25 -12.53 9.87
N ASN A 250 5.15 -11.58 9.58
CA ASN A 250 4.74 -10.21 9.25
C ASN A 250 4.02 -10.14 7.88
N PRO A 251 2.73 -9.77 7.81
CA PRO A 251 2.00 -9.70 6.54
C PRO A 251 2.39 -8.51 5.66
N TRP A 252 3.01 -7.46 6.24
CA TRP A 252 3.29 -6.20 5.55
C TRP A 252 4.67 -6.18 4.90
N LEU A 253 5.61 -6.96 5.46
CA LEU A 253 6.99 -7.08 5.01
C LEU A 253 7.30 -8.56 4.71
N PRO A 254 6.60 -9.19 3.74
CA PRO A 254 6.91 -10.55 3.35
C PRO A 254 8.25 -10.60 2.61
N GLU A 255 9.00 -11.68 2.84
CA GLU A 255 10.37 -11.89 2.37
C GLU A 255 10.45 -13.13 1.46
N ALA A 256 11.63 -13.49 0.97
CA ALA A 256 11.79 -14.73 0.19
C ALA A 256 11.48 -16.01 1.01
N GLN A 257 11.66 -15.96 2.34
CA GLN A 257 11.50 -17.10 3.24
C GLN A 257 10.80 -16.70 4.53
N GLY A 258 10.25 -17.68 5.25
CA GLY A 258 9.64 -17.46 6.56
C GLY A 258 8.27 -16.81 6.53
N ASN A 259 7.56 -16.89 5.39
CA ASN A 259 6.20 -16.37 5.27
C ASN A 259 5.20 -17.44 5.68
N HIS A 260 4.36 -17.14 6.66
CA HIS A 260 3.37 -18.11 7.15
C HIS A 260 2.18 -17.46 7.84
N PHE A 261 1.05 -18.14 7.76
CA PHE A 261 -0.13 -17.89 8.58
C PHE A 261 -0.67 -19.23 9.09
N SER A 262 -1.49 -19.18 10.13
CA SER A 262 -2.16 -20.36 10.67
C SER A 262 -3.65 -20.34 10.33
N VAL A 263 -4.21 -21.53 10.10
CA VAL A 263 -5.64 -21.77 9.98
C VAL A 263 -6.04 -22.64 11.16
N ARG A 264 -7.05 -22.22 11.93
CA ARG A 264 -7.53 -22.95 13.10
C ARG A 264 -9.04 -23.10 13.01
N LEU A 265 -9.52 -24.33 12.86
CA LEU A 265 -10.94 -24.62 13.09
C LEU A 265 -11.22 -24.56 14.59
N TYR A 266 -12.41 -24.10 14.98
CA TYR A 266 -12.74 -24.02 16.40
C TYR A 266 -12.66 -25.40 17.06
N GLU A 267 -12.11 -25.42 18.28
CA GLU A 267 -11.88 -26.63 19.08
C GLU A 267 -10.87 -27.62 18.47
N GLN A 268 -10.09 -27.18 17.47
CA GLN A 268 -9.03 -27.95 16.83
C GLN A 268 -7.66 -27.25 16.95
N ASP A 269 -6.61 -28.02 16.70
CA ASP A 269 -5.26 -27.48 16.59
C ASP A 269 -5.11 -26.60 15.35
N ALA A 270 -4.19 -25.64 15.42
CA ALA A 270 -3.89 -24.78 14.29
C ALA A 270 -2.97 -25.48 13.30
N GLU A 271 -3.31 -25.42 12.02
CA GLU A 271 -2.46 -25.83 10.91
C GLU A 271 -1.68 -24.62 10.39
N VAL A 272 -0.37 -24.77 10.20
CA VAL A 272 0.48 -23.70 9.66
C VAL A 272 0.60 -23.85 8.15
N VAL A 273 0.23 -22.78 7.44
CA VAL A 273 0.44 -22.64 6.00
C VAL A 273 1.74 -21.88 5.79
N ASN A 274 2.75 -22.55 5.24
CA ASN A 274 4.03 -21.95 4.86
C ASN A 274 3.99 -21.59 3.38
N VAL A 275 4.50 -20.41 3.03
CA VAL A 275 4.52 -19.91 1.65
C VAL A 275 5.94 -19.56 1.24
N GLU A 276 6.45 -20.32 0.27
CA GLU A 276 7.74 -20.06 -0.36
C GLU A 276 7.63 -18.94 -1.40
N ALA A 277 8.70 -18.17 -1.53
CA ALA A 277 8.77 -17.03 -2.42
C ALA A 277 10.17 -16.88 -3.01
N LYS A 278 10.27 -16.21 -4.16
CA LYS A 278 11.54 -15.91 -4.83
C LYS A 278 12.20 -14.64 -4.30
N GLY A 279 11.41 -13.76 -3.67
CA GLY A 279 11.82 -12.45 -3.22
C GLY A 279 10.77 -11.82 -2.32
N ASN A 280 11.02 -10.58 -1.90
CA ASN A 280 10.09 -9.81 -1.09
C ASN A 280 8.92 -9.23 -1.93
N GLY A 281 8.02 -8.49 -1.28
CA GLY A 281 6.87 -7.86 -1.96
C GLY A 281 7.25 -6.95 -3.14
N PHE A 282 8.39 -6.24 -3.09
CA PHE A 282 8.84 -5.36 -4.18
C PHE A 282 9.26 -6.15 -5.42
N TYR A 283 9.96 -7.27 -5.24
CA TYR A 283 10.30 -8.19 -6.34
C TYR A 283 9.02 -8.58 -7.11
N TYR A 284 7.99 -9.02 -6.40
CA TYR A 284 6.73 -9.44 -7.03
C TYR A 284 5.94 -8.29 -7.63
N GLN A 285 6.11 -7.06 -7.13
CA GLN A 285 5.50 -5.88 -7.71
C GLN A 285 6.14 -5.52 -9.06
N VAL A 286 7.47 -5.63 -9.19
CA VAL A 286 8.18 -5.47 -10.47
C VAL A 286 7.73 -6.54 -11.46
N GLU A 287 7.65 -7.81 -11.02
CA GLU A 287 7.14 -8.93 -11.84
C GLU A 287 5.72 -8.66 -12.33
N ALA A 288 4.82 -8.17 -11.46
CA ALA A 288 3.45 -7.88 -11.83
C ALA A 288 3.34 -6.78 -12.90
N VAL A 289 4.18 -5.73 -12.80
CA VAL A 289 4.24 -4.66 -13.80
C VAL A 289 4.74 -5.21 -15.14
N LEU A 290 5.80 -6.02 -15.14
CA LEU A 290 6.34 -6.64 -16.35
C LEU A 290 5.33 -7.54 -17.04
N VAL A 291 4.73 -8.47 -16.29
CA VAL A 291 3.72 -9.39 -16.83
C VAL A 291 2.54 -8.62 -17.41
N ALA A 292 2.06 -7.56 -16.76
CA ALA A 292 0.96 -6.77 -17.27
C ALA A 292 1.34 -6.06 -18.59
N LEU A 293 2.51 -5.41 -18.64
CA LEU A 293 2.93 -4.63 -19.79
C LEU A 293 3.31 -5.50 -21.00
N ASP A 294 3.97 -6.64 -20.79
CA ASP A 294 4.25 -7.62 -21.85
C ASP A 294 2.96 -8.17 -22.47
N ASN A 295 1.92 -8.34 -21.65
CA ASN A 295 0.58 -8.75 -22.10
C ASN A 295 -0.30 -7.58 -22.57
N LYS A 296 0.22 -6.35 -22.64
CA LYS A 296 -0.51 -5.13 -23.02
C LYS A 296 -1.78 -4.90 -22.18
N GLN A 297 -1.69 -5.22 -20.90
CA GLN A 297 -2.75 -4.99 -19.92
C GLN A 297 -2.53 -3.66 -19.21
N TYR A 298 -3.61 -2.91 -19.01
CA TYR A 298 -3.60 -1.63 -18.28
C TYR A 298 -3.97 -1.78 -16.80
N THR A 299 -4.24 -3.01 -16.37
CA THR A 299 -4.73 -3.34 -15.04
C THR A 299 -4.12 -4.66 -14.59
N VAL A 300 -4.08 -4.88 -13.28
CA VAL A 300 -3.66 -6.14 -12.66
C VAL A 300 -4.86 -6.89 -12.07
N PRO A 301 -4.82 -8.24 -12.02
CA PRO A 301 -5.81 -8.99 -11.27
C PRO A 301 -5.57 -8.88 -9.76
N ARG A 302 -6.63 -9.03 -8.96
CA ARG A 302 -6.51 -9.22 -7.51
C ARG A 302 -5.62 -10.44 -7.22
N PRO A 303 -4.82 -10.43 -6.14
CA PRO A 303 -4.92 -9.57 -4.95
C PRO A 303 -4.36 -8.14 -5.07
N LEU A 304 -3.66 -7.80 -6.16
CA LEU A 304 -3.18 -6.44 -6.38
C LEU A 304 -4.32 -5.44 -6.50
N ALA A 305 -4.10 -4.23 -5.97
CA ALA A 305 -5.10 -3.16 -5.98
C ALA A 305 -5.33 -2.63 -7.40
N GLN A 306 -6.58 -2.71 -7.86
CA GLN A 306 -7.04 -2.04 -9.08
C GLN A 306 -7.35 -0.57 -8.77
N LEU A 307 -7.59 0.25 -9.81
CA LEU A 307 -7.92 1.68 -9.63
C LEU A 307 -9.06 1.91 -8.63
N GLN A 308 -10.13 1.11 -8.71
CA GLN A 308 -11.26 1.22 -7.79
C GLN A 308 -10.88 0.80 -6.36
N ASP A 309 -9.97 -0.16 -6.22
CA ASP A 309 -9.50 -0.60 -4.90
C ASP A 309 -8.69 0.51 -4.23
N SER A 310 -7.75 1.14 -4.97
CA SER A 310 -7.02 2.32 -4.49
C SER A 310 -7.94 3.47 -4.09
N HIS A 311 -9.00 3.72 -4.87
CA HIS A 311 -10.03 4.69 -4.51
C HIS A 311 -10.69 4.34 -3.17
N ASP A 312 -11.17 3.11 -3.01
CA ASP A 312 -11.91 2.70 -1.82
C ASP A 312 -11.01 2.65 -0.56
N ILE A 313 -9.74 2.25 -0.73
CA ILE A 313 -8.73 2.30 0.34
C ILE A 313 -8.52 3.74 0.80
N MET A 314 -8.33 4.68 -0.14
CA MET A 314 -8.19 6.10 0.19
C MET A 314 -9.47 6.67 0.83
N GLN A 315 -10.65 6.21 0.43
CA GLN A 315 -11.90 6.60 1.07
C GLN A 315 -11.95 6.14 2.53
N ILE A 316 -11.53 4.92 2.84
CA ILE A 316 -11.42 4.42 4.22
C ILE A 316 -10.41 5.25 5.01
N LEU A 317 -9.21 5.50 4.46
CA LEU A 317 -8.15 6.23 5.15
C LEU A 317 -8.55 7.68 5.46
N THR A 318 -9.17 8.36 4.50
CA THR A 318 -9.62 9.75 4.69
C THR A 318 -10.78 9.86 5.68
N THR A 319 -11.75 8.93 5.64
CA THR A 319 -12.82 8.85 6.63
C THR A 319 -12.26 8.54 8.02
N TRP A 320 -11.31 7.60 8.13
CA TRP A 320 -10.62 7.28 9.38
C TRP A 320 -9.89 8.50 9.93
N HIS A 321 -9.08 9.17 9.12
CA HIS A 321 -8.33 10.35 9.53
C HIS A 321 -9.25 11.46 10.05
N GLN A 322 -10.36 11.76 9.36
CA GLN A 322 -11.33 12.75 9.81
C GLN A 322 -11.99 12.37 11.15
N ALA A 323 -12.33 11.09 11.35
CA ALA A 323 -12.90 10.62 12.61
C ALA A 323 -11.89 10.72 13.77
N ALA A 324 -10.64 10.35 13.55
CA ALA A 324 -9.56 10.46 14.52
C ALA A 324 -9.27 11.93 14.90
N LEU A 325 -9.23 12.84 13.92
CA LEU A 325 -9.05 14.27 14.19
C LEU A 325 -10.18 14.84 15.06
N LYS A 326 -11.43 14.43 14.80
CA LYS A 326 -12.59 14.83 15.61
C LYS A 326 -12.47 14.32 17.04
N SER A 327 -12.03 13.08 17.26
CA SER A 327 -11.86 12.56 18.63
C SER A 327 -10.82 13.35 19.42
N CYS A 328 -9.71 13.76 18.79
CA CYS A 328 -8.68 14.57 19.47
C CYS A 328 -9.17 15.96 19.85
N ALA A 329 -10.16 16.52 19.14
CA ALA A 329 -10.67 17.87 19.42
C ALA A 329 -11.53 17.94 20.69
N VAL A 330 -12.11 16.82 21.13
CA VAL A 330 -13.02 16.75 22.29
C VAL A 330 -12.28 16.91 23.63
N ASP A 331 -10.97 16.65 23.68
CA ASP A 331 -10.14 16.71 24.91
C ASP A 331 -9.77 18.15 25.36
N HIS A 332 -10.15 19.19 24.62
CA HIS A 332 -9.76 20.57 24.93
C HIS A 332 -10.91 21.51 25.37
N THR A 333 -12.15 21.02 25.45
CA THR A 333 -13.32 21.86 25.82
C THR A 333 -13.91 21.60 27.21
N THR A 334 -13.29 20.74 28.04
CA THR A 334 -13.79 20.39 29.40
C THR A 334 -12.91 20.88 30.54
N LYS A 335 -12.11 21.92 30.33
CA LYS A 335 -11.50 22.71 31.43
C LYS A 335 -11.89 24.18 31.29
N GLY A 336 -13.06 24.52 31.83
CA GLY A 336 -13.58 25.87 31.98
C GLY A 336 -14.72 25.86 32.97
#